data_AF-A0AA96EM36-F1
#
_entry.id   AF-A0AA96EM36-F1
#
_cell.length_a   1.000
_cell.length_b   1.000
_cell.length_c   1.000
_cell.angle_alpha   90.00
_cell.angle_beta   90.00
_cell.angle_gamma   90.00
#
_symmetry.space_group_name_H-M   'P 1'
#
loop_
_entity.id
_entity.type
_entity.pdbx_description
1 polymer ?
#
loop_
_entity_poly.entity_id
_entity_poly.type
_entity_poly.pdbx_seq_one_letter_code
_entity_poly.pdbx_strand_id
1 'polypeptide(L)'
;MNLLPRPFRSRSTGLALATIGALTLACGAAFAQTAPPTASAPQQLTARMVAQKSAEVPTASGTAAADNPAIRQTIRDINPNAVVRTIDQMPIQGLKRVVADSTVVYVTDDGRYLLYGVLLDTVTHRNLTDEALGEARKDLLRTIPAEDKIIFSPKDPKYTVTIFTDTSCHYCQLLHKSIKGYLDAGIRIEYVPFPRGGLESPELAKMKSVWCSSDRAKAYELAIAGQQVPATNCSRAGEVEKMYDLGDKLGIEGTPAIFDQTGRQLGGFLPPAAMVSKLAGSDKATARAAGTQEPAPAAQAKSP
;
A
#
# COMPACT_ATOMS: atom_id res chain seq x y z
N MET A 1 -18.82 36.84 34.08
CA MET A 1 -18.48 35.62 34.84
C MET A 1 -17.62 34.74 33.93
N ASN A 2 -16.29 34.82 33.96
CA ASN A 2 -15.39 34.09 34.87
C ASN A 2 -15.81 32.62 35.10
N LEU A 3 -15.05 31.68 34.54
CA LEU A 3 -14.34 30.65 35.33
C LEU A 3 -13.33 29.88 34.45
N LEU A 4 -12.08 29.94 34.93
CA LEU A 4 -10.84 29.36 34.42
C LEU A 4 -10.78 27.82 34.53
N PRO A 5 -9.84 27.17 33.82
CA PRO A 5 -9.58 25.72 33.95
C PRO A 5 -8.83 25.38 35.25
N ARG A 6 -9.13 24.21 35.83
CA ARG A 6 -8.43 23.66 37.00
C ARG A 6 -7.17 22.87 36.61
N PRO A 7 -6.12 22.88 37.45
CA PRO A 7 -4.82 22.31 37.09
C PRO A 7 -4.68 20.81 37.40
N PHE A 8 -3.77 20.22 36.63
CA PHE A 8 -3.10 18.92 36.79
C PHE A 8 -2.64 18.69 38.24
N ARG A 9 -2.97 17.52 38.80
CA ARG A 9 -2.42 17.05 40.08
C ARG A 9 -1.70 15.73 39.90
N SER A 10 -0.38 15.82 39.78
CA SER A 10 0.55 14.70 39.94
C SER A 10 0.47 14.15 41.36
N ARG A 11 0.34 12.84 41.52
CA ARG A 11 0.56 12.13 42.78
C ARG A 11 1.53 10.98 42.53
N SER A 12 2.76 11.23 42.94
CA SER A 12 3.75 10.25 43.34
C SER A 12 3.44 9.75 44.76
N THR A 13 3.68 8.44 44.98
CA THR A 13 3.87 7.64 46.22
C THR A 13 3.11 6.32 46.04
N GLY A 14 3.61 5.13 46.37
CA GLY A 14 4.80 4.77 47.12
C GLY A 14 5.06 3.27 47.03
N LEU A 15 6.31 2.96 47.33
CA LEU A 15 6.94 1.66 47.49
C LEU A 15 6.23 0.80 48.56
N ALA A 16 5.99 -0.48 48.28
CA ALA A 16 5.75 -1.49 49.33
C ALA A 16 6.31 -2.85 48.90
N LEU A 17 7.46 -3.17 49.51
CA LEU A 17 8.08 -4.50 49.58
C LEU A 17 7.25 -5.36 50.55
N ALA A 18 6.92 -6.59 50.18
CA ALA A 18 6.60 -7.64 51.15
C ALA A 18 7.00 -9.01 50.61
N THR A 19 7.85 -9.65 51.39
CA THR A 19 8.57 -10.90 51.17
C THR A 19 7.83 -12.12 51.77
N ILE A 20 8.34 -13.31 51.43
CA ILE A 20 8.27 -14.60 52.15
C ILE A 20 7.12 -15.54 51.77
N GLY A 21 7.50 -16.75 51.36
CA GLY A 21 6.59 -17.90 51.29
C GLY A 21 7.17 -19.11 50.56
N ALA A 22 8.33 -19.60 51.00
CA ALA A 22 8.86 -20.89 50.56
C ALA A 22 7.97 -22.03 51.09
N LEU A 23 7.52 -22.94 50.21
CA LEU A 23 6.95 -24.22 50.61
C LEU A 23 7.51 -25.33 49.72
N THR A 24 8.63 -25.88 50.17
CA THR A 24 9.14 -27.19 49.77
C THR A 24 8.43 -28.26 50.58
N LEU A 25 7.79 -29.23 49.92
CA LEU A 25 7.54 -30.54 50.50
C LEU A 25 7.82 -31.61 49.45
N ALA A 26 8.67 -32.55 49.83
CA ALA A 26 9.27 -33.57 48.98
C ALA A 26 8.55 -34.92 49.12
N CYS A 27 8.81 -35.75 48.10
CA CYS A 27 9.04 -37.19 48.15
C CYS A 27 7.84 -38.14 47.97
N GLY A 28 7.93 -39.02 46.97
CA GLY A 28 7.05 -40.18 46.83
C GLY A 28 7.10 -40.88 45.46
N ALA A 29 8.15 -41.69 45.26
CA ALA A 29 8.42 -42.67 44.21
C ALA A 29 7.24 -43.29 43.42
N ALA A 30 7.44 -43.44 42.10
CA ALA A 30 7.11 -44.68 41.37
C ALA A 30 7.89 -44.72 40.04
N PHE A 31 8.97 -45.51 40.01
CA PHE A 31 9.63 -45.97 38.80
C PHE A 31 8.75 -47.03 38.12
N ALA A 32 8.41 -46.83 36.85
CA ALA A 32 7.97 -47.90 35.96
C ALA A 32 8.78 -47.82 34.67
N GLN A 33 9.64 -48.82 34.50
CA GLN A 33 10.47 -49.08 33.33
C GLN A 33 9.57 -49.46 32.15
N THR A 34 9.78 -48.83 30.99
CA THR A 34 9.40 -49.41 29.71
C THR A 34 10.67 -49.61 28.87
N ALA A 35 10.88 -50.87 28.50
CA ALA A 35 12.04 -51.35 27.76
C ALA A 35 12.10 -50.77 26.34
N PRO A 36 13.30 -50.67 25.73
CA PRO A 36 13.43 -50.29 24.34
C PRO A 36 13.02 -51.46 23.42
N PRO A 37 12.32 -51.23 22.30
CA PRO A 37 12.09 -52.29 21.33
C PRO A 37 13.39 -52.65 20.60
N THR A 38 13.64 -53.95 20.57
CA THR A 38 14.73 -54.66 19.90
C THR A 38 14.79 -54.39 18.40
N ALA A 39 16.02 -54.22 17.91
CA ALA A 39 16.36 -54.18 16.50
C ALA A 39 16.05 -55.52 15.80
N SER A 40 15.32 -55.44 14.69
CA SER A 40 15.11 -56.54 13.75
C SER A 40 15.88 -56.25 12.46
N ALA A 41 16.66 -57.23 12.00
CA ALA A 41 17.50 -57.21 10.80
C ALA A 41 16.67 -57.11 9.49
N PRO A 42 17.32 -56.81 8.34
CA PRO A 42 16.67 -56.19 7.19
C PRO A 42 16.01 -57.24 6.28
N GLN A 43 14.74 -57.04 5.97
CA GLN A 43 14.09 -57.73 4.85
C GLN A 43 14.20 -56.86 3.61
N GLN A 44 14.89 -57.41 2.61
CA GLN A 44 15.08 -56.86 1.28
C GLN A 44 13.73 -56.58 0.62
N LEU A 45 13.38 -55.30 0.50
CA LEU A 45 12.29 -54.88 -0.38
C LEU A 45 12.87 -54.65 -1.77
N THR A 46 12.64 -55.63 -2.64
CA THR A 46 12.90 -55.56 -4.07
C THR A 46 12.38 -54.25 -4.65
N ALA A 47 13.27 -53.47 -5.26
CA ALA A 47 12.94 -52.27 -6.00
C ALA A 47 11.99 -52.61 -7.17
N ARG A 48 10.70 -52.36 -6.98
CA ARG A 48 9.79 -52.14 -8.10
C ARG A 48 10.03 -50.72 -8.60
N MET A 49 10.78 -50.61 -9.69
CA MET A 49 10.78 -49.42 -10.55
C MET A 49 9.34 -49.14 -10.98
N VAL A 50 8.69 -48.19 -10.31
CA VAL A 50 7.54 -47.51 -10.88
C VAL A 50 8.11 -46.39 -11.75
N ALA A 51 7.98 -46.56 -13.06
CA ALA A 51 8.22 -45.52 -14.03
C ALA A 51 7.30 -44.32 -13.71
N GLN A 52 7.83 -43.33 -13.00
CA GLN A 52 7.16 -42.04 -12.84
C GLN A 52 7.33 -41.29 -14.16
N LYS A 53 6.27 -41.36 -14.96
CA LYS A 53 6.01 -40.48 -16.10
C LYS A 53 6.22 -39.04 -15.66
N SER A 54 7.15 -38.34 -16.31
CA SER A 54 7.36 -36.90 -16.16
C SER A 54 6.03 -36.17 -16.20
N ALA A 55 5.63 -35.58 -15.08
CA ALA A 55 4.55 -34.61 -15.08
C ALA A 55 5.11 -33.32 -15.68
N GLU A 56 4.71 -33.01 -16.90
CA GLU A 56 4.85 -31.67 -17.46
C GLU A 56 4.21 -30.67 -16.50
N VAL A 57 5.00 -29.68 -16.06
CA VAL A 57 4.50 -28.50 -15.36
C VAL A 57 3.60 -27.76 -16.36
N PRO A 58 2.29 -27.58 -16.09
CA PRO A 58 1.47 -26.78 -16.97
C PRO A 58 1.95 -25.34 -16.87
N THR A 59 2.52 -24.84 -17.97
CA THR A 59 2.68 -23.42 -18.22
C THR A 59 1.31 -22.76 -18.18
N ALA A 60 1.02 -22.04 -17.10
CA ALA A 60 -0.18 -21.22 -16.97
C ALA A 60 -0.07 -19.99 -17.89
N SER A 61 -0.50 -20.16 -19.13
CA SER A 61 -0.91 -19.08 -20.01
C SER A 61 -2.18 -18.45 -19.46
N GLY A 62 -2.24 -17.11 -19.44
CA GLY A 62 -3.31 -16.35 -18.82
C GLY A 62 -4.71 -16.67 -19.35
N THR A 63 -5.67 -16.80 -18.45
CA THR A 63 -7.12 -16.78 -18.73
C THR A 63 -7.88 -16.42 -17.46
N ALA A 64 -8.70 -15.36 -17.56
CA ALA A 64 -9.86 -15.02 -16.73
C ALA A 64 -9.68 -14.92 -15.20
N ALA A 65 -10.28 -13.89 -14.60
CA ALA A 65 -10.54 -13.87 -13.16
C ALA A 65 -11.10 -15.24 -12.75
N ALA A 66 -10.40 -15.94 -11.86
CA ALA A 66 -10.83 -17.25 -11.41
C ALA A 66 -12.09 -17.05 -10.57
N ASP A 67 -13.25 -17.12 -11.23
CA ASP A 67 -14.53 -16.82 -10.63
C ASP A 67 -14.80 -17.83 -9.51
N ASN A 68 -14.89 -17.37 -8.26
CA ASN A 68 -15.14 -18.20 -7.10
C ASN A 68 -16.44 -17.74 -6.42
N PRO A 69 -17.54 -18.49 -6.56
CA PRO A 69 -18.85 -18.08 -6.05
C PRO A 69 -18.90 -18.00 -4.52
N ALA A 70 -18.15 -18.85 -3.82
CA ALA A 70 -18.06 -18.82 -2.35
C ALA A 70 -17.42 -17.51 -1.89
N ILE A 71 -16.29 -17.13 -2.49
CA ILE A 71 -15.63 -15.86 -2.20
C ILE A 71 -16.56 -14.68 -2.50
N ARG A 72 -17.23 -14.65 -3.65
CA ARG A 72 -18.18 -13.57 -3.97
C ARG A 72 -19.31 -13.47 -2.95
N GLN A 73 -19.80 -14.61 -2.47
CA GLN A 73 -20.83 -14.62 -1.44
C GLN A 73 -20.30 -14.04 -0.13
N THR A 74 -19.12 -14.48 0.33
CA THR A 74 -18.47 -13.93 1.51
C THR A 74 -18.32 -12.40 1.43
N ILE A 75 -17.89 -11.87 0.28
CA ILE A 75 -17.75 -10.41 0.11
C ILE A 75 -19.11 -9.70 0.18
N ARG A 76 -20.16 -10.24 -0.45
CA ARG A 76 -21.51 -9.66 -0.39
C ARG A 76 -22.10 -9.71 1.02
N ASP A 77 -21.85 -10.78 1.76
CA ASP A 77 -22.34 -10.93 3.13
C ASP A 77 -21.70 -9.90 4.08
N ILE A 78 -20.44 -9.53 3.82
CA ILE A 78 -19.72 -8.49 4.57
C ILE A 78 -20.16 -7.09 4.13
N ASN A 79 -20.22 -6.84 2.82
CA ASN A 79 -20.66 -5.58 2.26
C ASN A 79 -21.55 -5.82 1.02
N PRO A 80 -22.88 -5.73 1.16
CA PRO A 80 -23.82 -5.95 0.07
C PRO A 80 -23.65 -5.01 -1.13
N ASN A 81 -23.01 -3.85 -0.92
CA ASN A 81 -22.77 -2.84 -1.95
C ASN A 81 -21.41 -2.97 -2.63
N ALA A 82 -20.54 -3.90 -2.17
CA ALA A 82 -19.20 -4.04 -2.72
C ALA A 82 -19.21 -4.58 -4.15
N VAL A 83 -18.50 -3.91 -5.06
CA VAL A 83 -18.34 -4.38 -6.44
C VAL A 83 -17.03 -5.15 -6.56
N VAL A 84 -17.13 -6.48 -6.61
CA VAL A 84 -15.97 -7.36 -6.82
C VAL A 84 -15.48 -7.23 -8.27
N ARG A 85 -14.30 -6.62 -8.43
CA ARG A 85 -13.64 -6.37 -9.71
C ARG A 85 -12.85 -7.58 -10.19
N THR A 86 -11.96 -8.11 -9.35
CA THR A 86 -11.11 -9.26 -9.69
C THR A 86 -10.99 -10.24 -8.53
N ILE A 87 -10.79 -11.51 -8.87
CA ILE A 87 -10.42 -12.60 -7.95
C ILE A 87 -9.22 -13.30 -8.58
N ASP A 88 -8.04 -13.08 -8.01
CA ASP A 88 -6.76 -13.52 -8.55
C ASP A 88 -6.14 -14.60 -7.68
N GLN A 89 -5.45 -15.53 -8.33
CA GLN A 89 -4.58 -16.51 -7.67
C GLN A 89 -3.36 -15.81 -7.07
N MET A 90 -2.97 -16.20 -5.86
CA MET A 90 -1.75 -15.72 -5.22
C MET A 90 -0.64 -16.78 -5.27
N PRO A 91 0.64 -16.38 -5.18
CA PRO A 91 1.76 -17.33 -5.02
C PRO A 91 1.68 -18.16 -3.73
N ILE A 92 0.82 -17.76 -2.78
CA ILE A 92 0.53 -18.47 -1.54
C ILE A 92 -0.63 -19.44 -1.80
N GLN A 93 -0.37 -20.74 -1.71
CA GLN A 93 -1.40 -21.77 -1.92
C GLN A 93 -2.56 -21.61 -0.93
N GLY A 94 -3.79 -21.85 -1.41
CA GLY A 94 -4.99 -21.75 -0.59
C GLY A 94 -5.53 -20.32 -0.40
N LEU A 95 -4.86 -19.30 -0.95
CA LEU A 95 -5.20 -17.89 -0.78
C LEU A 95 -5.48 -17.22 -2.13
N LYS A 96 -6.56 -16.44 -2.17
CA LYS A 96 -6.95 -15.59 -3.29
C LYS A 96 -6.82 -14.14 -2.90
N ARG A 97 -6.48 -13.29 -3.87
CA ARG A 97 -6.59 -11.84 -3.73
C ARG A 97 -7.87 -11.40 -4.40
N VAL A 98 -8.65 -10.59 -3.70
CA VAL A 98 -9.91 -10.05 -4.20
C VAL A 98 -9.78 -8.53 -4.22
N VAL A 99 -9.99 -7.93 -5.39
CA VAL A 99 -10.15 -6.47 -5.51
C VAL A 99 -11.65 -6.20 -5.52
N ALA A 100 -12.13 -5.49 -4.51
CA ALA A 100 -13.51 -5.01 -4.43
C ALA A 100 -13.49 -3.49 -4.23
N ASP A 101 -14.12 -2.76 -5.15
CA ASP A 101 -14.04 -1.30 -5.23
C ASP A 101 -12.59 -0.79 -5.28
N SER A 102 -12.13 -0.12 -4.20
CA SER A 102 -10.75 0.35 -4.00
C SER A 102 -10.08 -0.34 -2.82
N THR A 103 -10.56 -1.52 -2.45
CA THR A 103 -10.05 -2.34 -1.35
C THR A 103 -9.54 -3.66 -1.88
N VAL A 104 -8.43 -4.13 -1.32
CA VAL A 104 -7.93 -5.49 -1.53
C VAL A 104 -8.08 -6.27 -0.25
N VAL A 105 -8.65 -7.46 -0.38
CA VAL A 105 -8.72 -8.45 0.70
C VAL A 105 -8.15 -9.77 0.23
N TYR A 106 -7.68 -10.57 1.17
CA TYR A 106 -7.16 -11.91 0.90
C TYR A 106 -8.08 -12.94 1.51
N VAL A 107 -8.58 -13.86 0.70
CA VAL A 107 -9.62 -14.81 1.10
C VAL A 107 -9.13 -16.22 0.85
N THR A 108 -9.39 -17.15 1.77
CA THR A 108 -9.10 -18.56 1.54
C THR A 108 -9.94 -19.12 0.39
N ASP A 109 -9.46 -20.18 -0.27
CA ASP A 109 -10.14 -20.79 -1.43
C ASP A 109 -11.58 -21.22 -1.16
N ASP A 110 -11.86 -21.63 0.08
CA ASP A 110 -13.18 -22.02 0.57
C ASP A 110 -14.08 -20.83 0.97
N GLY A 111 -13.57 -19.59 0.88
CA GLY A 111 -14.31 -18.38 1.25
C GLY A 111 -14.46 -18.15 2.76
N ARG A 112 -13.89 -19.02 3.61
CA ARG A 112 -14.16 -19.04 5.06
C ARG A 112 -13.42 -17.98 5.85
N TYR A 113 -12.17 -17.68 5.49
CA TYR A 113 -11.31 -16.74 6.21
C TYR A 113 -10.94 -15.57 5.31
N LEU A 114 -11.03 -14.36 5.85
CA LEU A 114 -10.66 -13.13 5.18
C LEU A 114 -9.60 -12.39 6.01
N LEU A 115 -8.54 -11.98 5.34
CA LEU A 115 -7.50 -11.11 5.87
C LEU A 115 -7.59 -9.75 5.17
N TYR A 116 -7.61 -8.70 5.98
CA TYR A 116 -7.58 -7.32 5.54
C TYR A 116 -6.21 -6.71 5.87
N GLY A 117 -5.57 -6.06 4.90
CA GLY A 117 -4.29 -5.39 5.11
C GLY A 117 -3.37 -5.44 3.89
N VAL A 118 -2.07 -5.22 4.14
CA VAL A 118 -1.04 -5.13 3.11
C VAL A 118 -0.21 -6.41 3.05
N LEU A 119 -0.02 -6.95 1.86
CA LEU A 119 0.87 -8.06 1.58
C LEU A 119 2.16 -7.56 0.91
N LEU A 120 3.26 -7.71 1.62
CA LEU A 120 4.60 -7.41 1.12
C LEU A 120 5.31 -8.71 0.75
N ASP A 121 5.87 -8.76 -0.46
CA ASP A 121 6.90 -9.75 -0.79
C ASP A 121 8.20 -9.31 -0.13
N THR A 122 8.72 -10.12 0.79
CA THR A 122 9.92 -9.81 1.56
C THR A 122 11.21 -10.01 0.78
N VAL A 123 11.17 -10.79 -0.31
CA VAL A 123 12.32 -11.05 -1.18
C VAL A 123 12.49 -9.93 -2.19
N THR A 124 11.39 -9.51 -2.84
CA THR A 124 11.41 -8.45 -3.84
C THR A 124 11.11 -7.05 -3.27
N HIS A 125 10.72 -6.97 -2.00
CA HIS A 125 10.27 -5.76 -1.30
C HIS A 125 9.09 -5.06 -2.00
N ARG A 126 8.25 -5.84 -2.70
CA ARG A 126 7.10 -5.34 -3.46
C ARG A 126 5.85 -5.34 -2.60
N ASN A 127 4.99 -4.35 -2.82
CA ASN A 127 3.67 -4.29 -2.21
C ASN A 127 2.64 -4.85 -3.18
N LEU A 128 2.28 -6.12 -3.00
CA LEU A 128 1.39 -6.86 -3.89
C LEU A 128 -0.08 -6.41 -3.78
N THR A 129 -0.43 -5.74 -2.68
CA THR A 129 -1.74 -5.11 -2.47
C THR A 129 -1.86 -3.87 -3.34
N ASP A 130 -0.86 -3.00 -3.25
CA ASP A 130 -0.85 -1.71 -3.94
C ASP A 130 -0.73 -1.87 -5.46
N GLU A 131 0.05 -2.86 -5.91
CA GLU A 131 0.11 -3.24 -7.33
C GLU A 131 -1.23 -3.73 -7.88
N ALA A 132 -2.01 -4.47 -7.07
CA ALA A 132 -3.34 -4.93 -7.46
C ALA A 132 -4.34 -3.78 -7.55
N LEU A 133 -4.24 -2.80 -6.64
CA LEU A 133 -5.02 -1.56 -6.70
C LEU A 133 -4.59 -0.65 -7.86
N GLY A 134 -3.35 -0.79 -8.32
CA GLY A 134 -2.74 0.04 -9.36
C GLY A 134 -3.64 0.21 -10.58
N GLU A 135 -4.13 -0.89 -11.17
CA GLU A 135 -4.99 -0.81 -12.36
C GLU A 135 -6.32 -0.08 -12.09
N ALA A 136 -6.99 -0.37 -10.97
CA ALA A 136 -8.24 0.32 -10.60
C ALA A 136 -8.02 1.82 -10.35
N ARG A 137 -6.91 2.17 -9.70
CA ARG A 137 -6.52 3.56 -9.42
C ARG A 137 -6.05 4.30 -10.66
N LYS A 138 -5.36 3.62 -11.57
CA LYS A 138 -4.86 4.19 -12.84
C LYS A 138 -6.01 4.73 -13.68
N ASP A 139 -7.11 4.00 -13.78
CA ASP A 139 -8.29 4.46 -14.50
C ASP A 139 -8.90 5.70 -13.85
N LEU A 140 -8.99 5.73 -12.52
CA LEU A 140 -9.44 6.90 -11.75
C LEU A 140 -8.48 8.10 -11.90
N LEU A 141 -7.17 7.89 -11.86
CA LEU A 141 -6.17 8.96 -12.06
C LEU A 141 -6.23 9.55 -13.47
N ARG A 142 -6.61 8.75 -14.47
CA ARG A 142 -6.81 9.23 -15.85
C ARG A 142 -8.04 10.11 -16.01
N THR A 143 -9.00 10.08 -15.09
CA THR A 143 -10.16 10.98 -15.14
C THR A 143 -9.84 12.40 -14.67
N ILE A 144 -8.65 12.64 -14.10
CA ILE A 144 -8.24 13.96 -13.63
C ILE A 144 -7.96 14.87 -14.83
N PRO A 145 -8.75 15.95 -15.02
CA PRO A 145 -8.53 16.88 -16.12
C PRO A 145 -7.16 17.56 -16.01
N ALA A 146 -6.51 17.82 -17.15
CA ALA A 146 -5.17 18.43 -17.15
C ALA A 146 -5.20 19.82 -16.48
N GLU A 147 -6.31 20.51 -16.64
CA GLU A 147 -6.57 21.83 -16.14
C GLU A 147 -6.87 21.87 -14.63
N ASP A 148 -7.10 20.73 -13.98
CA ASP A 148 -7.22 20.58 -12.51
C ASP A 148 -5.88 20.19 -11.86
N LYS A 149 -4.81 20.13 -12.65
CA LYS A 149 -3.46 19.82 -12.17
C LYS A 149 -2.60 21.08 -12.11
N ILE A 150 -1.75 21.17 -11.10
CA ILE A 150 -0.63 22.13 -11.08
C ILE A 150 0.64 21.36 -11.42
N ILE A 151 1.26 21.72 -12.54
CA ILE A 151 2.33 20.95 -13.15
C ILE A 151 3.68 21.64 -12.92
N PHE A 152 4.61 20.90 -12.33
CA PHE A 152 6.03 21.26 -12.28
C PHE A 152 6.80 20.21 -13.10
N SER A 153 7.44 20.62 -14.18
CA SER A 153 8.04 19.68 -15.15
C SER A 153 9.44 20.12 -15.57
N PRO A 154 10.41 19.20 -15.65
CA PRO A 154 11.63 19.44 -16.42
C PRO A 154 11.30 19.48 -17.92
N LYS A 155 12.29 19.88 -18.73
CA LYS A 155 12.14 19.94 -20.20
C LYS A 155 11.88 18.56 -20.83
N ASP A 156 12.54 17.53 -20.32
CA ASP A 156 12.41 16.14 -20.79
C ASP A 156 12.18 15.20 -19.59
N PRO A 157 10.91 14.99 -19.20
CA PRO A 157 10.59 14.18 -18.03
C PRO A 157 10.74 12.68 -18.32
N LYS A 158 11.53 12.00 -17.49
CA LYS A 158 11.66 10.53 -17.49
C LYS A 158 10.52 9.85 -16.75
N TYR A 159 10.02 10.51 -15.70
CA TYR A 159 8.97 10.02 -14.83
C TYR A 159 7.86 11.05 -14.69
N THR A 160 6.62 10.59 -14.51
CA THR A 160 5.50 11.45 -14.11
C THR A 160 4.85 10.88 -12.87
N VAL A 161 4.59 11.74 -11.88
CA VAL A 161 3.87 11.39 -10.66
C VAL A 161 2.69 12.33 -10.45
N THR A 162 1.57 11.76 -10.03
CA THR A 162 0.40 12.52 -9.58
C THR A 162 0.43 12.57 -8.06
N ILE A 163 0.37 13.77 -7.48
CA ILE A 163 0.48 13.99 -6.04
C ILE A 163 -0.74 14.71 -5.51
N PHE A 164 -1.54 14.02 -4.70
CA PHE A 164 -2.60 14.67 -3.93
C PHE A 164 -1.97 15.42 -2.76
N THR A 165 -2.20 16.73 -2.72
CA THR A 165 -1.48 17.68 -1.86
C THR A 165 -2.42 18.60 -1.09
N ASP A 166 -1.91 19.12 0.02
CA ASP A 166 -2.60 20.01 0.95
C ASP A 166 -1.62 21.13 1.37
N THR A 167 -1.99 22.41 1.21
CA THR A 167 -1.03 23.50 1.51
C THR A 167 -0.77 23.68 3.00
N SER A 168 -1.63 23.14 3.86
CA SER A 168 -1.45 23.07 5.31
C SER A 168 -0.58 21.90 5.77
N CYS A 169 -0.27 20.93 4.90
CA CYS A 169 0.47 19.73 5.29
C CYS A 169 1.99 19.97 5.33
N HIS A 170 2.61 19.77 6.49
CA HIS A 170 4.06 19.91 6.67
C HIS A 170 4.88 19.08 5.67
N TYR A 171 4.50 17.82 5.42
CA TYR A 171 5.20 16.97 4.47
C TYR A 171 5.00 17.38 3.01
N CYS A 172 3.86 18.00 2.66
CA CYS A 172 3.68 18.62 1.35
C CYS A 172 4.61 19.83 1.18
N GLN A 173 4.83 20.59 2.25
CA GLN A 173 5.78 21.70 2.26
C GLN A 173 7.22 21.20 2.08
N LEU A 174 7.62 20.13 2.77
CA LEU A 174 8.94 19.51 2.59
C LEU A 174 9.16 18.97 1.18
N LEU A 175 8.13 18.34 0.60
CA LEU A 175 8.14 17.89 -0.79
C LEU A 175 8.36 19.07 -1.72
N HIS A 176 7.57 20.14 -1.58
CA HIS A 176 7.66 21.28 -2.47
C HIS A 176 8.97 22.08 -2.30
N LYS A 177 9.50 22.18 -1.08
CA LYS A 177 10.86 22.73 -0.85
C LYS A 177 11.94 21.98 -1.63
N SER A 178 11.72 20.69 -1.87
CA SER A 178 12.63 19.82 -2.63
C SER A 178 12.29 19.76 -4.12
N ILE A 179 11.39 20.62 -4.64
CA ILE A 179 10.87 20.53 -6.01
C ILE A 179 11.99 20.45 -7.06
N LYS A 180 13.02 21.29 -6.92
CA LYS A 180 14.17 21.30 -7.83
C LYS A 180 14.86 19.93 -7.92
N GLY A 181 15.02 19.23 -6.79
CA GLY A 181 15.66 17.92 -6.77
C GLY A 181 14.86 16.85 -7.55
N TYR A 182 13.53 16.93 -7.56
CA TYR A 182 12.71 16.04 -8.40
C TYR A 182 12.83 16.40 -9.88
N LEU A 183 12.77 17.69 -10.22
CA LEU A 183 12.89 18.15 -11.61
C LEU A 183 14.27 17.80 -12.19
N ASP A 184 15.35 18.04 -11.44
CA ASP A 184 16.72 17.67 -11.83
C ASP A 184 16.87 16.15 -12.03
N ALA A 185 16.12 15.35 -11.27
CA ALA A 185 16.07 13.89 -11.42
C ALA A 185 15.19 13.42 -12.60
N GLY A 186 14.60 14.33 -13.36
CA GLY A 186 13.74 14.02 -14.50
C GLY A 186 12.31 13.64 -14.12
N ILE A 187 11.83 14.04 -12.93
CA ILE A 187 10.48 13.74 -12.45
C ILE A 187 9.57 14.94 -12.70
N ARG A 188 8.51 14.74 -13.49
CA ARG A 188 7.37 15.63 -13.61
C ARG A 188 6.40 15.40 -12.46
N ILE A 189 6.02 16.46 -11.78
CA ILE A 189 5.06 16.45 -10.67
C ILE A 189 3.76 17.10 -11.10
N GLU A 190 2.65 16.40 -10.90
CA GLU A 190 1.29 16.88 -11.13
C GLU A 190 0.54 16.94 -9.79
N TYR A 191 0.41 18.13 -9.21
CA TYR A 191 -0.34 18.30 -7.97
C TYR A 191 -1.85 18.34 -8.22
N VAL A 192 -2.58 17.68 -7.32
CA VAL A 192 -4.04 17.60 -7.29
C VAL A 192 -4.49 17.97 -5.87
N PRO A 193 -5.56 18.77 -5.70
CA PRO A 193 -5.90 19.29 -4.38
C PRO A 193 -6.58 18.22 -3.52
N PHE A 194 -6.15 18.09 -2.26
CA PHE A 194 -6.74 17.19 -1.28
C PHE A 194 -6.67 17.81 0.13
N PRO A 195 -7.61 18.70 0.50
CA PRO A 195 -7.64 19.28 1.83
C PRO A 195 -7.94 18.18 2.88
N ARG A 196 -6.97 17.79 3.70
CA ARG A 196 -7.11 16.66 4.64
C ARG A 196 -8.16 16.90 5.74
N GLY A 197 -8.47 18.17 6.01
CA GLY A 197 -9.55 18.53 6.93
C GLY A 197 -10.95 18.34 6.34
N GLY A 198 -11.06 17.84 5.11
CA GLY A 198 -12.31 17.66 4.39
C GLY A 198 -12.86 18.96 3.80
N LEU A 199 -14.08 18.86 3.26
CA LEU A 199 -14.78 19.95 2.58
C LEU A 199 -15.19 21.09 3.53
N GLU A 200 -15.28 20.81 4.84
CA GLU A 200 -15.59 21.82 5.86
C GLU A 200 -14.35 22.54 6.41
N SER A 201 -13.16 22.18 5.93
CA SER A 201 -11.92 22.76 6.43
C SER A 201 -11.69 24.20 5.96
N PRO A 202 -11.05 25.05 6.77
CA PRO A 202 -10.65 26.39 6.32
C PRO A 202 -9.64 26.34 5.16
N GLU A 203 -8.93 25.22 5.01
CA GLU A 203 -7.98 24.98 3.94
C GLU A 203 -8.66 24.90 2.57
N LEU A 204 -9.93 24.46 2.48
CA LEU A 204 -10.66 24.36 1.22
C LEU A 204 -10.70 25.71 0.49
N ALA A 205 -11.02 26.80 1.19
CA ALA A 205 -11.12 28.12 0.58
C ALA A 205 -9.78 28.61 0.00
N LYS A 206 -8.68 28.28 0.69
CA LYS A 206 -7.31 28.60 0.24
C LYS A 206 -6.95 27.78 -1.00
N MET A 207 -7.20 26.47 -0.97
CA MET A 207 -6.95 25.57 -2.11
C MET A 207 -7.78 25.98 -3.34
N LYS A 208 -9.06 26.36 -3.14
CA LYS A 208 -9.90 26.93 -4.21
C LYS A 208 -9.29 28.19 -4.82
N SER A 209 -8.81 29.11 -3.99
CA SER A 209 -8.17 30.34 -4.48
C SER A 209 -6.93 30.04 -5.31
N VAL A 210 -6.12 29.04 -4.90
CA VAL A 210 -4.96 28.57 -5.66
C VAL A 210 -5.37 28.00 -7.01
N TRP A 211 -6.36 27.10 -7.04
CA TRP A 211 -6.83 26.45 -8.27
C TRP A 211 -7.65 27.36 -9.18
N CYS A 212 -8.16 28.47 -8.66
CA CYS A 212 -8.78 29.53 -9.44
C CYS A 212 -7.80 30.59 -9.96
N SER A 213 -6.55 30.62 -9.48
CA SER A 213 -5.55 31.58 -9.93
C SER A 213 -5.26 31.42 -11.43
N SER A 214 -5.03 32.54 -12.12
CA SER A 214 -4.51 32.54 -13.49
C SER A 214 -3.11 31.96 -13.57
N ASP A 215 -2.28 32.20 -12.54
CA ASP A 215 -0.99 31.55 -12.33
C ASP A 215 -1.08 30.64 -11.10
N ARG A 216 -1.50 29.39 -11.34
CA ARG A 216 -1.69 28.40 -10.27
C ARG A 216 -0.37 27.99 -9.62
N ALA A 217 0.71 27.90 -10.40
CA ALA A 217 2.02 27.49 -9.89
C ALA A 217 2.52 28.51 -8.86
N LYS A 218 2.48 29.80 -9.20
CA LYS A 218 2.85 30.87 -8.28
C LYS A 218 1.90 30.96 -7.08
N ALA A 219 0.59 30.81 -7.28
CA ALA A 219 -0.37 30.81 -6.18
C ALA A 219 -0.12 29.64 -5.21
N TYR A 220 0.22 28.47 -5.74
CA TYR A 220 0.55 27.29 -4.94
C TYR A 220 1.85 27.49 -4.16
N GLU A 221 2.90 28.04 -4.78
CA GLU A 221 4.17 28.39 -4.12
C GLU A 221 3.96 29.35 -2.94
N LEU A 222 3.10 30.36 -3.09
CA LEU A 222 2.71 31.25 -2.00
C LEU A 222 1.96 30.47 -0.90
N ALA A 223 0.96 29.69 -1.30
CA ALA A 223 0.11 28.94 -0.38
C ALA A 223 0.90 27.96 0.50
N ILE A 224 1.74 27.14 -0.13
CA ILE A 224 2.55 26.11 0.52
C ILE A 224 3.68 26.71 1.37
N ALA A 225 4.12 27.94 1.07
CA ALA A 225 5.02 28.71 1.92
C ALA A 225 4.32 29.35 3.14
N GLY A 226 3.01 29.15 3.30
CA GLY A 226 2.21 29.75 4.37
C GLY A 226 1.85 31.22 4.12
N GLN A 227 2.10 31.74 2.91
CA GLN A 227 1.77 33.11 2.55
C GLN A 227 0.30 33.22 2.12
N GLN A 228 -0.19 34.45 2.11
CA GLN A 228 -1.57 34.75 1.73
C GLN A 228 -1.73 34.68 0.21
N VAL A 229 -2.73 33.92 -0.24
CA VAL A 229 -3.13 33.84 -1.64
C VAL A 229 -4.31 34.80 -1.85
N PRO A 230 -4.29 35.65 -2.88
CA PRO A 230 -5.42 36.49 -3.20
C PRO A 230 -6.68 35.65 -3.39
N ALA A 231 -7.74 36.00 -2.67
CA ALA A 231 -9.03 35.34 -2.81
C ALA A 231 -9.50 35.49 -4.26
N THR A 232 -9.70 34.36 -4.93
CA THR A 232 -10.13 34.32 -6.33
C THR A 232 -11.33 33.42 -6.43
N ASN A 233 -12.40 33.91 -7.04
CA ASN A 233 -13.57 33.10 -7.35
C ASN A 233 -13.60 32.82 -8.85
N CYS A 234 -13.76 31.55 -9.21
CA CYS A 234 -13.87 31.12 -10.58
C CYS A 234 -14.94 30.03 -10.67
N SER A 235 -15.53 29.85 -11.86
CA SER A 235 -16.53 28.79 -12.12
C SER A 235 -16.02 27.38 -11.78
N ARG A 236 -14.70 27.20 -11.76
CA ARG A 236 -14.03 25.92 -11.49
C ARG A 236 -13.60 25.73 -10.04
N ALA A 237 -13.98 26.63 -9.12
CA ALA A 237 -13.72 26.44 -7.71
C ALA A 237 -14.28 25.11 -7.18
N GLY A 238 -15.42 24.66 -7.73
CA GLY A 238 -16.07 23.39 -7.39
C GLY A 238 -15.32 22.13 -7.87
N GLU A 239 -14.27 22.26 -8.68
CA GLU A 239 -13.45 21.12 -9.09
C GLU A 239 -12.55 20.64 -7.94
N VAL A 240 -12.26 21.49 -6.94
CA VAL A 240 -11.48 21.08 -5.76
C VAL A 240 -12.20 20.00 -4.96
N GLU A 241 -13.51 20.13 -4.77
CA GLU A 241 -14.34 19.12 -4.10
C GLU A 241 -14.39 17.81 -4.87
N LYS A 242 -14.53 17.87 -6.20
CA LYS A 242 -14.49 16.66 -7.03
C LYS A 242 -13.15 15.93 -6.95
N MET A 243 -12.05 16.67 -6.86
CA MET A 243 -10.72 16.09 -6.68
C MET A 243 -10.55 15.49 -5.27
N TYR A 244 -11.14 16.12 -4.26
CA TYR A 244 -11.23 15.54 -2.91
C TYR A 244 -12.00 14.21 -2.94
N ASP A 245 -13.20 14.18 -3.52
CA ASP A 245 -14.02 12.96 -3.65
C ASP A 245 -13.31 11.86 -4.45
N LEU A 246 -12.54 12.24 -5.47
CA LEU A 246 -11.70 11.31 -6.22
C LEU A 246 -10.58 10.73 -5.34
N GLY A 247 -9.93 11.55 -4.52
CA GLY A 247 -8.93 11.09 -3.57
C GLY A 247 -9.51 10.11 -2.54
N ASP A 248 -10.72 10.35 -2.06
CA ASP A 248 -11.44 9.41 -1.17
C ASP A 248 -11.69 8.08 -1.88
N LYS A 249 -12.13 8.11 -3.16
CA LYS A 249 -12.28 6.90 -3.98
C LYS A 249 -10.97 6.17 -4.23
N LEU A 250 -9.83 6.88 -4.29
CA LEU A 250 -8.50 6.27 -4.42
C LEU A 250 -8.01 5.64 -3.10
N GLY A 251 -8.70 5.87 -1.99
CA GLY A 251 -8.32 5.42 -0.65
C GLY A 251 -7.19 6.25 -0.05
N ILE A 252 -7.16 7.56 -0.31
CA ILE A 252 -6.14 8.46 0.24
C ILE A 252 -6.46 8.79 1.69
N GLU A 253 -5.60 8.36 2.60
CA GLU A 253 -5.76 8.63 4.05
C GLU A 253 -4.88 9.79 4.55
N GLY A 254 -4.01 10.34 3.69
CA GLY A 254 -3.10 11.41 4.08
C GLY A 254 -2.33 12.01 2.90
N THR A 255 -1.72 13.17 3.12
CA THR A 255 -0.95 13.89 2.10
C THR A 255 0.51 14.10 2.53
N PRO A 256 1.47 14.16 1.59
CA PRO A 256 1.28 13.96 0.15
C PRO A 256 1.00 12.50 -0.18
N ALA A 257 0.00 12.19 -1.00
CA ALA A 257 -0.20 10.85 -1.54
C ALA A 257 0.31 10.81 -2.97
N ILE A 258 1.36 10.01 -3.20
CA ILE A 258 2.13 10.01 -4.44
C ILE A 258 1.76 8.77 -5.25
N PHE A 259 1.32 8.96 -6.49
CA PHE A 259 1.00 7.89 -7.42
C PHE A 259 1.90 7.95 -8.65
N ASP A 260 2.35 6.79 -9.13
CA ASP A 260 3.02 6.68 -10.43
C ASP A 260 2.02 6.48 -11.58
N GLN A 261 2.52 6.40 -12.82
CA GLN A 261 1.68 6.25 -14.02
C GLN A 261 0.95 4.89 -14.10
N THR A 262 1.35 3.92 -13.28
CA THR A 262 0.68 2.60 -13.18
C THR A 262 -0.44 2.61 -12.15
N GLY A 263 -0.65 3.73 -11.44
CA GLY A 263 -1.64 3.86 -10.37
C GLY A 263 -1.18 3.34 -9.02
N ARG A 264 0.09 2.89 -8.94
CA ARG A 264 0.72 2.41 -7.70
C ARG A 264 0.98 3.59 -6.78
N GLN A 265 0.65 3.46 -5.49
CA GLN A 265 0.93 4.47 -4.49
C GLN A 265 2.36 4.29 -3.95
N LEU A 266 3.22 5.27 -4.21
CA LEU A 266 4.62 5.24 -3.79
C LEU A 266 4.79 5.51 -2.28
N GLY A 267 3.74 6.02 -1.64
CA GLY A 267 3.65 6.33 -0.22
C GLY A 267 3.37 7.81 0.04
N GLY A 268 3.84 8.25 1.22
CA GLY A 268 3.81 9.63 1.68
C GLY A 268 4.92 10.49 1.07
N PHE A 269 5.48 11.42 1.86
CA PHE A 269 6.69 12.15 1.46
C PHE A 269 7.87 11.20 1.23
N LEU A 270 8.53 11.38 0.08
CA LEU A 270 9.75 10.68 -0.30
C LEU A 270 10.78 11.69 -0.78
N PRO A 271 12.01 11.73 -0.23
CA PRO A 271 13.08 12.52 -0.81
C PRO A 271 13.33 12.16 -2.29
N PRO A 272 13.87 13.08 -3.13
CA PRO A 272 14.03 12.85 -4.57
C PRO A 272 14.70 11.52 -4.94
N ALA A 273 15.82 11.17 -4.31
CA ALA A 273 16.53 9.92 -4.59
C ALA A 273 15.72 8.66 -4.24
N ALA A 274 14.94 8.71 -3.15
CA ALA A 274 14.06 7.61 -2.75
C ALA A 274 12.89 7.45 -3.74
N MET A 275 12.35 8.56 -4.25
CA MET A 275 11.30 8.54 -5.27
C MET A 275 11.81 7.92 -6.57
N VAL A 276 12.99 8.33 -7.07
CA VAL A 276 13.63 7.72 -8.24
C VAL A 276 13.81 6.21 -8.04
N SER A 277 14.27 5.78 -6.87
CA SER A 277 14.48 4.36 -6.57
C SER A 277 13.17 3.57 -6.64
N LYS A 278 12.06 4.12 -6.15
CA LYS A 278 10.74 3.46 -6.25
C LYS A 278 10.21 3.44 -7.68
N LEU A 279 10.37 4.52 -8.43
CA LEU A 279 9.92 4.63 -9.82
C LEU A 279 10.68 3.66 -10.74
N ALA A 280 12.01 3.61 -10.64
CA ALA A 280 12.82 2.64 -11.38
C ALA A 280 12.49 1.18 -11.01
N GLY A 281 12.04 0.94 -9.77
CA GLY A 281 11.51 -0.36 -9.35
C GLY A 281 10.20 -0.72 -10.06
N SER A 282 9.28 0.25 -10.22
CA SER A 282 8.03 0.07 -10.99
C SER A 282 8.34 -0.34 -12.43
N ASP A 283 9.25 0.35 -13.11
CA ASP A 283 9.56 0.09 -14.52
C ASP A 283 10.03 -1.35 -14.74
N LYS A 284 10.88 -1.86 -13.84
CA LYS A 284 11.37 -3.24 -13.89
C LYS A 284 10.24 -4.25 -13.65
N ALA A 285 9.31 -3.95 -12.75
CA ALA A 285 8.16 -4.81 -12.48
C ALA A 285 7.20 -4.83 -13.68
N THR A 286 6.89 -3.67 -14.26
CA THR A 286 6.05 -3.53 -15.46
C THR A 286 6.69 -4.23 -16.66
N ALA A 287 8.01 -4.07 -16.86
CA ALA A 287 8.74 -4.75 -17.92
C ALA A 287 8.71 -6.29 -17.76
N ARG A 288 8.82 -6.80 -16.52
CA ARG A 288 8.69 -8.24 -16.21
C ARG A 288 7.26 -8.77 -16.37
N ALA A 289 6.25 -7.93 -16.18
CA ALA A 289 4.86 -8.29 -16.43
C ALA A 289 4.50 -8.24 -17.92
N ALA A 290 5.14 -7.37 -18.70
CA ALA A 290 4.91 -7.19 -20.13
C ALA A 290 5.78 -8.08 -21.04
N GLY A 291 6.85 -8.69 -20.51
CA GLY A 291 7.80 -9.50 -21.27
C GLY A 291 8.16 -10.80 -20.52
N THR A 292 8.06 -11.91 -21.25
CA THR A 292 8.47 -13.27 -20.94
C THR A 292 9.53 -13.37 -19.84
N GLN A 293 9.18 -14.09 -18.79
CA GLN A 293 10.00 -14.60 -17.70
C GLN A 293 11.46 -14.88 -18.15
N GLU A 294 12.36 -13.92 -17.93
CA GLU A 294 13.80 -14.14 -18.04
C GLU A 294 14.19 -15.11 -16.92
N PRO A 295 14.79 -16.27 -17.22
CA PRO A 295 15.08 -17.28 -16.20
C PRO A 295 16.06 -16.70 -15.19
N ALA A 296 15.79 -16.97 -13.91
CA ALA A 296 16.71 -16.65 -12.82
C ALA A 296 18.13 -17.17 -13.14
N PRO A 297 19.19 -16.43 -12.81
CA PRO A 297 20.55 -16.89 -13.07
C PRO A 297 20.77 -18.21 -12.32
N ALA A 298 21.10 -19.25 -13.07
CA ALA A 298 21.38 -20.57 -12.53
C ALA A 298 22.46 -20.46 -11.44
N ALA A 299 22.11 -20.94 -10.25
CA ALA A 299 23.08 -21.14 -9.17
C ALA A 299 24.19 -22.06 -9.70
N GLN A 300 25.40 -21.52 -9.79
CA GLN A 300 26.58 -22.30 -10.15
C GLN A 300 26.83 -23.33 -9.05
N ALA A 301 26.49 -24.59 -9.35
CA ALA A 301 26.87 -25.73 -8.53
C ALA A 301 28.41 -25.87 -8.59
N LYS A 302 29.07 -25.47 -7.50
CA LYS A 302 30.43 -25.93 -7.19
C LYS A 302 30.34 -27.44 -6.95
N SER A 303 30.90 -28.24 -7.87
CA SER A 303 31.20 -29.65 -7.59
C SER A 303 32.49 -29.76 -6.77
N PRO A 304 32.62 -30.80 -5.92
CA PRO A 304 33.74 -31.01 -5.00
C PRO A 304 35.07 -31.30 -5.69
#